data_AF-A0A7Y5KE51-F1
#
_entry.id   AF-A0A7Y5KE51-F1
#
_cell.length_a   1.000
_cell.length_b   1.000
_cell.length_c   1.000
_cell.angle_alpha   90.00
_cell.angle_beta   90.00
_cell.angle_gamma   90.00
#
_symmetry.space_group_name_H-M   'P 1'
#
loop_
_entity.id
_entity.type
_entity.pdbx_description
1 polymer ?
#
loop_
_entity_poly.entity_id
_entity_poly.type
_entity_poly.pdbx_seq_one_letter_code
_entity_poly.pdbx_strand_id
1 'polypeptide(L)'
;MSANIDVLNPSKPKRVLLVVANPSESQTTGWPIGFWAAEMTHPHYEFTEKGYQVDVVSPQGGKVQLDSFSDPRDASGYSAHDLISMGFLNTPKLAALLENTKSIAEVKIADYDALFLAGGQSPMYTFIDDAKLHKFVADFYE
;
A
#
# COMPACT_ATOMS: atom_id res chain seq x y z
N MET A 1 4.49 -27.12 -11.78
CA MET A 1 4.50 -27.04 -10.30
C MET A 1 3.36 -26.12 -9.91
N SER A 2 2.25 -26.67 -9.41
CA SER A 2 1.09 -25.88 -9.00
C SER A 2 1.39 -25.16 -7.69
N ALA A 3 1.04 -23.87 -7.67
CA ALA A 3 1.29 -22.90 -6.63
C ALA A 3 0.50 -23.18 -5.33
N ASN A 4 0.96 -24.15 -4.54
CA ASN A 4 0.53 -24.26 -3.15
C ASN A 4 1.43 -23.36 -2.30
N ILE A 5 0.77 -22.47 -1.57
CA ILE A 5 1.31 -21.57 -0.55
C ILE A 5 2.30 -22.33 0.34
N ASP A 6 3.55 -21.86 0.45
CA ASP A 6 4.51 -22.38 1.43
C ASP A 6 4.24 -21.72 2.80
N VAL A 7 3.21 -22.21 3.48
CA VAL A 7 2.94 -21.99 4.92
C VAL A 7 3.84 -22.88 5.81
N LEU A 8 4.78 -23.64 5.22
CA LEU A 8 5.52 -24.73 5.90
C LEU A 8 6.91 -24.33 6.38
N ASN A 9 7.41 -23.13 6.05
CA ASN A 9 8.66 -22.63 6.60
C ASN A 9 8.49 -21.35 7.46
N PRO A 10 8.09 -21.48 8.74
CA PRO A 10 8.02 -20.36 9.67
C PRO A 10 9.34 -19.59 9.84
N SER A 11 10.48 -20.21 9.50
CA SER A 11 11.79 -19.55 9.57
C SER A 11 12.10 -18.68 8.35
N LYS A 12 11.30 -18.76 7.29
CA LYS A 12 11.45 -17.96 6.06
C LYS A 12 10.08 -17.64 5.43
N PRO A 13 9.25 -16.81 6.07
CA PRO A 13 7.96 -16.43 5.53
C PRO A 13 8.13 -15.67 4.21
N LYS A 14 7.16 -15.86 3.32
CA LYS A 14 7.07 -15.13 2.06
C LYS A 14 6.81 -13.64 2.31
N ARG A 15 7.40 -12.78 1.48
CA ARG A 15 7.43 -11.33 1.67
C ARG A 15 6.72 -10.60 0.53
N VAL A 16 5.81 -9.70 0.87
CA VAL A 16 5.05 -8.87 -0.08
C VAL A 16 5.43 -7.41 0.14
N LEU A 17 5.78 -6.72 -0.94
CA LEU A 17 5.98 -5.28 -0.93
C LEU A 17 4.71 -4.59 -1.42
N LEU A 18 4.03 -3.87 -0.53
CA LEU A 18 2.82 -3.12 -0.83
C LEU A 18 3.19 -1.65 -1.06
N VAL A 19 3.03 -1.17 -2.28
CA VAL A 19 3.34 0.22 -2.70
C VAL A 19 2.07 1.05 -2.69
N VAL A 20 2.07 2.13 -1.93
CA VAL A 20 1.04 3.18 -1.93
C VAL A 20 1.60 4.47 -2.52
N ALA A 21 0.73 5.30 -3.08
CA ALA A 21 1.12 6.62 -3.55
C ALA A 21 1.36 7.61 -2.40
N ASN A 22 2.34 8.48 -2.59
CA ASN A 22 2.54 9.67 -1.76
C ASN A 22 1.34 10.64 -1.91
N PRO A 23 1.08 11.55 -0.95
CA PRO A 23 0.01 12.55 -1.05
C PRO A 23 0.14 13.43 -2.29
N SER A 24 -0.99 13.84 -2.88
CA SER A 24 -1.04 14.79 -3.99
C SER A 24 -2.28 15.68 -3.94
N GLU A 25 -2.44 16.55 -4.92
CA GLU A 25 -3.62 17.41 -5.10
C GLU A 25 -4.24 17.16 -6.48
N SER A 26 -5.56 17.00 -6.53
CA SER A 26 -6.29 16.86 -7.79
C SER A 26 -6.21 18.16 -8.59
N GLN A 27 -5.62 18.12 -9.78
CA GLN A 27 -5.54 19.30 -10.65
C GLN A 27 -6.91 19.75 -11.19
N THR A 28 -7.95 18.91 -11.06
CA THR A 28 -9.32 19.24 -11.48
C THR A 28 -10.12 19.92 -10.36
N THR A 29 -9.99 19.44 -9.11
CA THR A 29 -10.83 19.89 -7.99
C THR A 29 -10.09 20.70 -6.93
N GLY A 30 -8.75 20.69 -6.94
CA GLY A 30 -7.90 21.28 -5.89
C GLY A 30 -7.97 20.54 -4.56
N TRP A 31 -8.49 19.30 -4.54
CA TRP A 31 -8.65 18.54 -3.30
C TRP A 31 -7.40 17.74 -2.96
N PRO A 32 -7.06 17.61 -1.67
CA PRO A 32 -6.05 16.65 -1.25
C PRO A 32 -6.51 15.24 -1.60
N ILE A 33 -5.63 14.48 -2.24
CA ILE A 33 -5.87 13.11 -2.67
C ILE A 33 -4.73 12.20 -2.20
N GLY A 34 -5.03 10.91 -2.12
CA GLY A 34 -4.20 9.88 -1.54
C GLY A 34 -4.38 8.54 -2.24
N PHE A 35 -3.98 7.47 -1.56
CA PHE A 35 -4.29 6.11 -1.99
C PHE A 35 -5.69 5.70 -1.49
N TRP A 36 -6.33 4.74 -2.15
CA TRP A 36 -7.63 4.23 -1.71
C TRP A 36 -7.46 3.25 -0.54
N ALA A 37 -8.09 3.52 0.61
CA ALA A 37 -7.90 2.77 1.86
C ALA A 37 -8.00 1.25 1.68
N ALA A 38 -9.13 0.77 1.16
CA ALA A 38 -9.41 -0.65 0.99
C ALA A 38 -8.39 -1.36 0.09
N GLU A 39 -7.81 -0.65 -0.88
CA GLU A 39 -6.83 -1.22 -1.82
C GLU A 39 -5.45 -1.44 -1.17
N MET A 40 -5.21 -0.89 0.02
CA MET A 40 -4.03 -1.20 0.82
C MET A 40 -4.38 -2.05 2.04
N THR A 41 -5.42 -1.68 2.80
CA THR A 41 -5.75 -2.33 4.07
C THR A 41 -6.27 -3.76 3.88
N HIS A 42 -7.05 -4.03 2.83
CA HIS A 42 -7.59 -5.37 2.59
C HIS A 42 -6.51 -6.34 2.11
N PRO A 43 -5.65 -6.00 1.12
CA PRO A 43 -4.52 -6.85 0.78
C PRO A 43 -3.56 -7.06 1.94
N HIS A 44 -3.24 -6.01 2.71
CA HIS A 44 -2.43 -6.14 3.91
C HIS A 44 -3.04 -7.16 4.89
N TYR A 45 -4.34 -7.04 5.18
CA TYR A 45 -5.04 -7.98 6.05
C TYR A 45 -4.98 -9.42 5.50
N GLU A 46 -5.37 -9.62 4.24
CA GLU A 46 -5.38 -10.97 3.64
C GLU A 46 -3.98 -11.61 3.63
N PHE A 47 -2.94 -10.86 3.26
CA PHE A 47 -1.57 -11.39 3.27
C PHE A 47 -1.08 -11.71 4.69
N THR A 48 -1.29 -10.81 5.65
CA THR A 48 -0.83 -11.03 7.03
C THR A 48 -1.56 -12.19 7.71
N GLU A 49 -2.87 -12.36 7.47
CA GLU A 49 -3.65 -13.49 8.00
C GLU A 49 -3.17 -14.84 7.46
N LYS A 50 -2.57 -14.88 6.27
CA LYS A 50 -1.96 -16.09 5.69
C LYS A 50 -0.49 -16.28 6.09
N GLY A 51 0.05 -15.43 6.96
CA GLY A 51 1.42 -15.54 7.48
C GLY A 51 2.50 -14.93 6.58
N TYR A 52 2.11 -14.14 5.57
CA TYR A 52 3.08 -13.36 4.80
C TYR A 52 3.57 -12.16 5.60
N GLN A 53 4.83 -11.78 5.40
CA GLN A 53 5.34 -10.50 5.88
C GLN A 53 5.03 -9.44 4.83
N VAL A 54 4.39 -8.35 5.24
CA VAL A 54 4.02 -7.24 4.36
C VAL A 54 4.77 -5.99 4.79
N ASP A 55 5.51 -5.39 3.87
CA ASP A 55 6.10 -4.06 4.05
C ASP A 55 5.32 -3.05 3.22
N VAL A 56 4.91 -1.94 3.84
CA VAL A 56 4.24 -0.82 3.16
C VAL A 56 5.27 0.25 2.82
N VAL A 57 5.34 0.62 1.56
CA VAL A 57 6.30 1.60 1.02
C VAL A 57 5.60 2.61 0.13
N SER A 58 6.28 3.73 -0.14
CA SER A 58 5.86 4.69 -1.15
C SER A 58 7.06 5.12 -2.00
N PRO A 59 6.86 5.62 -3.23
CA PRO A 59 7.99 6.02 -4.07
C PRO A 59 8.96 6.98 -3.39
N GLN A 60 8.46 8.01 -2.70
CA GLN A 60 9.31 8.99 -2.02
C GLN A 60 9.53 8.70 -0.53
N GLY A 61 8.88 7.68 0.04
CA GLY A 61 8.88 7.42 1.48
C GLY A 61 8.09 8.48 2.27
N GLY A 62 8.18 8.41 3.59
CA GLY A 62 7.53 9.36 4.51
C GLY A 62 6.04 9.09 4.71
N LYS A 63 5.32 10.13 5.12
CA LYS A 63 3.89 10.05 5.45
C LYS A 63 3.03 9.94 4.19
N VAL A 64 2.09 9.01 4.22
CA VAL A 64 1.06 8.82 3.19
C VAL A 64 -0.32 9.13 3.75
N GLN A 65 -1.28 9.38 2.85
CA GLN A 65 -2.66 9.70 3.24
C GLN A 65 -3.66 8.95 2.38
N LEU A 66 -4.84 8.74 2.94
CA LEU A 66 -5.97 8.13 2.25
C LEU A 66 -6.67 9.18 1.39
N ASP A 67 -7.29 8.75 0.30
CA ASP A 67 -8.37 9.51 -0.33
C ASP A 67 -9.53 9.67 0.66
N SER A 68 -10.06 10.88 0.83
CA SER A 68 -11.08 11.18 1.85
C SER A 68 -12.30 10.27 1.77
N PHE A 69 -12.85 10.02 0.57
CA PHE A 69 -14.00 9.12 0.43
C PHE A 69 -13.69 7.65 0.72
N SER A 70 -12.42 7.25 0.72
CA SER A 70 -12.00 5.91 1.12
C SER A 70 -11.80 5.79 2.64
N ASP A 71 -11.68 6.91 3.36
CA ASP A 71 -11.57 6.89 4.82
C ASP A 71 -12.95 6.56 5.43
N PRO A 72 -13.10 5.43 6.15
CA PRO A 72 -14.37 5.05 6.77
C PRO A 72 -14.80 6.00 7.90
N ARG A 73 -13.93 6.93 8.31
CA ARG A 73 -14.21 7.97 9.33
C ARG A 73 -14.62 9.31 8.70
N ASP A 74 -14.60 9.42 7.37
CA ASP A 74 -14.96 10.65 6.67
C ASP A 74 -16.42 11.03 6.92
N ALA A 75 -16.68 12.34 7.00
CA ALA A 75 -17.99 12.88 7.33
C ALA A 75 -19.07 12.53 6.29
N SER A 76 -18.69 12.23 5.03
CA SER A 76 -19.63 11.77 4.01
C SER A 76 -20.26 10.41 4.32
N GLY A 77 -19.59 9.60 5.14
CA GLY A 77 -19.99 8.21 5.42
C GLY A 77 -19.86 7.27 4.21
N TYR A 78 -19.24 7.69 3.11
CA TYR A 78 -19.17 6.91 1.86
C TYR A 78 -18.61 5.50 2.09
N SER A 79 -17.52 5.39 2.85
CA SER A 79 -16.87 4.11 3.19
C SER A 79 -17.12 3.65 4.63
N ALA A 80 -18.12 4.19 5.34
CA ALA A 80 -18.34 3.86 6.77
C ALA A 80 -18.59 2.37 7.05
N HIS A 81 -18.97 1.60 6.02
CA HIS A 81 -19.17 0.15 6.09
C HIS A 81 -17.87 -0.67 6.02
N ASP A 82 -16.73 -0.06 5.68
CA ASP A 82 -15.45 -0.73 5.56
C ASP A 82 -14.80 -0.95 6.94
N LEU A 83 -15.19 -2.04 7.58
CA LEU A 83 -14.70 -2.42 8.91
C LEU A 83 -13.23 -2.83 8.92
N ILE A 84 -12.68 -3.31 7.79
CA ILE A 84 -11.26 -3.71 7.71
C ILE A 84 -10.38 -2.46 7.72
N SER A 85 -10.68 -1.48 6.87
CA SER A 85 -9.98 -0.19 6.89
C SER A 85 -10.17 0.52 8.23
N MET A 86 -11.37 0.46 8.81
CA MET A 86 -11.63 1.05 10.13
C MET A 86 -10.75 0.41 11.21
N GLY A 87 -10.67 -0.92 11.24
CA GLY A 87 -9.83 -1.66 12.17
C GLY A 87 -8.34 -1.33 12.01
N PHE A 88 -7.85 -1.26 10.76
CA PHE A 88 -6.47 -0.88 10.45
C PHE A 88 -6.15 0.51 11.00
N LEU A 89 -6.98 1.51 10.69
CA LEU A 89 -6.76 2.91 11.06
C LEU A 89 -6.87 3.17 12.57
N ASN A 90 -7.64 2.34 13.30
CA ASN A 90 -7.78 2.44 14.75
C ASN A 90 -6.81 1.53 15.53
N THR A 91 -5.95 0.78 14.84
CA THR A 91 -4.91 -0.04 15.48
C THR A 91 -3.57 0.70 15.42
N PRO A 92 -3.02 1.21 16.54
CA PRO A 92 -1.86 2.11 16.51
C PRO A 92 -0.63 1.56 15.77
N LYS A 93 -0.36 0.26 15.90
CA LYS A 93 0.77 -0.39 15.20
C LYS A 93 0.59 -0.43 13.69
N LEU A 94 -0.65 -0.60 13.21
CA LEU A 94 -0.97 -0.64 11.78
C LEU A 94 -1.03 0.78 11.21
N ALA A 95 -1.70 1.70 11.91
CA ALA A 95 -1.74 3.11 11.53
C ALA A 95 -0.34 3.74 11.42
N ALA A 96 0.61 3.33 12.28
CA ALA A 96 1.99 3.79 12.22
C ALA A 96 2.71 3.44 10.91
N LEU A 97 2.26 2.42 10.16
CA LEU A 97 2.81 2.08 8.84
C LEU A 97 2.60 3.21 7.82
N LEU A 98 1.60 4.08 8.03
CA LEU A 98 1.28 5.19 7.13
C LEU A 98 2.07 6.47 7.45
N GLU A 99 2.66 6.57 8.63
CA GLU A 99 3.32 7.79 9.07
C GLU A 99 4.76 7.92 8.55
N ASN A 100 5.46 6.79 8.37
CA ASN A 100 6.86 6.75 7.93
C ASN A 100 7.12 5.55 7.02
N THR A 101 6.54 5.57 5.83
CA THR A 101 6.83 4.56 4.80
C THR A 101 8.30 4.67 4.34
N LYS A 102 8.93 3.55 4.01
CA LYS A 102 10.25 3.60 3.35
C LYS A 102 10.08 4.06 1.90
N SER A 103 11.10 4.72 1.34
CA SER A 103 11.17 4.95 -0.10
C SER A 103 11.48 3.64 -0.84
N ILE A 104 10.99 3.49 -2.07
CA ILE A 104 11.39 2.39 -2.96
C ILE A 104 12.93 2.33 -3.18
N ALA A 105 13.64 3.45 -3.03
CA ALA A 105 15.11 3.49 -3.13
C ALA A 105 15.83 2.79 -1.96
N GLU A 106 15.14 2.60 -0.83
CA GLU A 106 15.67 1.91 0.36
C GLU A 106 15.38 0.40 0.33
N VAL A 107 14.65 -0.06 -0.69
CA VAL A 107 14.15 -1.44 -0.78
C VAL A 107 14.99 -2.25 -1.75
N LYS A 108 15.36 -3.47 -1.34
CA LYS A 108 15.96 -4.46 -2.22
C LYS A 108 14.87 -5.38 -2.75
N ILE A 109 14.57 -5.29 -4.04
CA ILE A 109 13.51 -6.08 -4.71
C ILE A 109 13.68 -7.59 -4.52
N ALA A 110 14.93 -8.09 -4.48
CA ALA A 110 15.24 -9.50 -4.28
C ALA A 110 14.83 -10.07 -2.90
N ASP A 111 14.48 -9.20 -1.94
CA ASP A 111 14.01 -9.60 -0.62
C ASP A 111 12.48 -9.89 -0.60
N TYR A 112 11.79 -9.74 -1.73
CA TYR A 112 10.33 -9.88 -1.82
C TYR A 112 9.92 -10.89 -2.90
N ASP A 113 8.85 -11.62 -2.62
CA ASP A 113 8.27 -12.61 -3.54
C ASP A 113 7.13 -12.02 -4.37
N ALA A 114 6.55 -10.88 -3.95
CA ALA A 114 5.49 -10.20 -4.67
C ALA A 114 5.55 -8.68 -4.48
N LEU A 115 5.12 -7.96 -5.52
CA LEU A 115 4.91 -6.52 -5.53
C LEU A 115 3.42 -6.23 -5.74
N PHE A 116 2.83 -5.41 -4.88
CA PHE A 116 1.41 -5.05 -4.94
C PHE A 116 1.27 -3.52 -4.95
N LEU A 117 0.69 -2.94 -6.00
CA LEU A 117 0.47 -1.50 -6.09
C LEU A 117 -0.99 -1.19 -5.75
N ALA A 118 -1.21 -0.39 -4.70
CA ALA A 118 -2.53 0.13 -4.38
C ALA A 118 -2.87 1.35 -5.24
N GLY A 119 -4.13 1.46 -5.64
CA GLY A 119 -4.67 2.57 -6.40
C GLY A 119 -5.17 3.72 -5.52
N GLY A 120 -6.23 4.38 -5.99
CA GLY A 120 -6.70 5.69 -5.52
C GLY A 120 -6.46 6.80 -6.55
N GLN A 121 -6.78 8.03 -6.19
CA GLN A 121 -6.62 9.18 -7.08
C GLN A 121 -5.17 9.65 -7.16
N SER A 122 -4.40 9.60 -6.05
CA SER A 122 -3.01 10.07 -6.07
C SER A 122 -2.10 9.34 -7.08
N PRO A 123 -2.17 8.01 -7.26
CA PRO A 123 -1.43 7.30 -8.31
C PRO A 123 -1.59 7.90 -9.71
N MET A 124 -2.77 8.44 -10.04
CA MET A 124 -3.02 9.06 -11.35
C MET A 124 -2.15 10.30 -11.60
N TYR A 125 -1.64 10.93 -10.55
CA TYR A 125 -0.77 12.12 -10.63
C TYR A 125 0.68 11.82 -10.24
N THR A 126 0.90 10.85 -9.35
CA THR A 126 2.22 10.59 -8.78
C THR A 126 2.92 9.38 -9.40
N PHE A 127 2.19 8.39 -9.90
CA PHE A 127 2.81 7.21 -10.53
C PHE A 127 3.04 7.41 -12.02
N ILE A 128 2.11 8.06 -12.71
CA ILE A 128 2.06 8.13 -14.18
C ILE A 128 3.36 8.61 -14.85
N ASP A 129 4.09 9.52 -14.21
CA ASP A 129 5.35 10.10 -14.72
C ASP A 129 6.55 9.81 -13.80
N ASP A 130 6.43 8.86 -12.87
CA ASP A 130 7.53 8.47 -11.99
C ASP A 130 8.42 7.42 -12.66
N ALA A 131 9.41 7.89 -13.41
CA ALA A 131 10.40 7.04 -14.07
C ALA A 131 11.15 6.10 -13.10
N LYS A 132 11.32 6.49 -11.82
CA LYS A 132 11.99 5.62 -10.84
C LYS A 132 11.07 4.47 -10.43
N LEU A 133 9.78 4.76 -10.21
CA LEU A 133 8.79 3.72 -9.93
C LEU A 133 8.62 2.77 -11.11
N HIS A 134 8.52 3.29 -12.34
CA HIS A 134 8.41 2.45 -13.54
C HIS A 134 9.60 1.49 -13.68
N LYS A 135 10.82 2.02 -13.50
CA LYS A 135 12.02 1.18 -13.50
C LYS A 135 11.99 0.15 -12.37
N PHE A 136 11.60 0.56 -11.16
CA PHE A 136 11.51 -0.34 -10.01
C PHE A 136 10.55 -1.52 -10.26
N VAL A 137 9.39 -1.26 -10.87
CA VAL A 137 8.40 -2.29 -11.22
C VAL A 137 8.94 -3.21 -12.33
N ALA A 138 9.59 -2.65 -13.35
CA ALA A 138 10.22 -3.44 -14.42
C ALA A 138 11.34 -4.35 -13.86
N ASP A 139 12.24 -3.78 -13.04
CA ASP A 139 13.32 -4.52 -12.41
C ASP A 139 12.81 -5.63 -11.47
N PHE A 140 11.62 -5.49 -10.87
CA PHE A 140 10.99 -6.54 -10.07
C PHE A 140 10.49 -7.72 -10.92
N TYR A 141 10.09 -7.47 -12.16
CA TYR A 141 9.52 -8.48 -13.05
C TYR A 141 10.59 -9.31 -13.80
N GLU A 142 11.71 -8.67 -14.17
CA GLU A 142 12.83 -9.26 -14.93
C GLU A 142 13.70 -10.22 -14.09
#